data_AF-A0A9E4HT11-F1
#
_entry.id   AF-A0A9E4HT11-F1
#
_cell.length_a   1.000
_cell.length_b   1.000
_cell.length_c   1.000
_cell.angle_alpha   90.00
_cell.angle_beta   90.00
_cell.angle_gamma   90.00
#
_symmetry.space_group_name_H-M   'P 1'
#
loop_
_entity.id
_entity.type
_entity.pdbx_description
1 polymer ?
#
loop_
_entity_poly.entity_id
_entity_poly.type
_entity_poly.pdbx_seq_one_letter_code
_entity_poly.pdbx_strand_id
1 'polypeptide(L)'
;MTDFERIVRTFNGAGIECLIVGGLAATIHGSARLTQDVDLVYARSRANVGRIVAALRPHSPYPRGAPPGLPFEWSEATIERGSTSR
;
A
#
# COMPACT_ATOMS: atom_id res chain seq x y z
N MET A 1 12.64 8.24 -9.46
CA MET A 1 13.08 7.82 -8.12
C MET A 1 11.84 7.70 -7.25
N THR A 2 11.61 6.57 -6.58
CA THR A 2 10.45 6.39 -5.68
C THR A 2 10.58 7.35 -4.49
N ASP A 3 9.57 8.19 -4.26
CA ASP A 3 9.57 9.17 -3.16
C ASP A 3 9.03 8.51 -1.88
N PHE A 4 9.92 7.76 -1.22
CA PHE A 4 9.59 7.03 0.01
C PHE A 4 9.16 7.97 1.14
N GLU A 5 9.77 9.15 1.23
CA GLU A 5 9.44 10.13 2.26
C GLU A 5 7.98 10.58 2.16
N ARG A 6 7.51 10.87 0.94
CA ARG A 6 6.12 11.23 0.70
C ARG A 6 5.16 10.12 1.09
N ILE A 7 5.49 8.86 0.79
CA ILE A 7 4.66 7.71 1.18
C ILE A 7 4.57 7.64 2.70
N VAL A 8 5.69 7.68 3.41
CA VAL A 8 5.72 7.62 4.88
C VAL A 8 4.93 8.77 5.49
N ARG A 9 5.10 10.01 4.98
CA ARG A 9 4.36 11.18 5.45
C ARG A 9 2.85 11.05 5.23
N THR A 10 2.42 10.57 4.06
CA THR A 10 0.99 10.36 3.76
C THR A 10 0.38 9.32 4.70
N PHE A 11 1.05 8.18 4.91
CA PHE A 11 0.52 7.11 5.75
C PHE A 11 0.49 7.50 7.23
N ASN A 12 1.56 8.13 7.72
CA ASN A 12 1.62 8.60 9.10
C ASN A 12 0.61 9.74 9.35
N GLY A 13 0.51 10.71 8.44
CA GLY A 13 -0.44 11.81 8.53
C GLY A 13 -1.91 11.37 8.46
N ALA A 14 -2.19 10.27 7.75
CA ALA A 14 -3.52 9.65 7.70
C ALA A 14 -3.80 8.70 8.88
N GLY A 15 -2.83 8.44 9.77
CA GLY A 15 -2.98 7.51 10.89
C GLY A 15 -3.20 6.06 10.44
N ILE A 16 -2.55 5.65 9.35
CA ILE A 16 -2.66 4.28 8.83
C ILE A 16 -1.78 3.34 9.65
N GLU A 17 -2.40 2.29 10.17
CA GLU A 17 -1.77 1.24 10.94
C GLU A 17 -1.17 0.19 9.97
N CYS A 18 0.12 0.34 9.65
CA CYS A 18 0.85 -0.57 8.79
C CYS A 18 2.33 -0.72 9.17
N LEU A 19 2.92 -1.84 8.75
CA LEU A 19 4.34 -2.13 8.82
C LEU A 19 4.92 -2.12 7.40
N ILE A 20 6.06 -1.45 7.23
CA ILE A 20 6.87 -1.56 6.01
C ILE A 20 7.57 -2.91 6.04
N VAL A 21 7.44 -3.67 4.96
CA VAL A 21 8.07 -4.98 4.77
C VAL A 21 8.83 -5.01 3.45
N GLY A 22 9.34 -6.18 3.08
CA GLY A 22 9.93 -6.39 1.76
C GLY A 22 11.30 -5.72 1.57
N GLY A 23 11.59 -5.34 0.33
CA GLY A 23 12.90 -4.87 -0.09
C GLY A 23 13.37 -3.62 0.65
N LEU A 24 12.47 -2.64 0.83
CA LEU A 24 12.78 -1.40 1.55
C LEU A 24 13.19 -1.68 3.00
N ALA A 25 12.47 -2.57 3.70
CA ALA A 25 12.84 -2.97 5.05
C ALA A 25 14.23 -3.64 5.07
N ALA A 26 14.52 -4.52 4.11
CA ALA A 26 15.84 -5.14 4.01
C ALA A 26 16.95 -4.11 3.73
N THR A 27 16.71 -3.11 2.88
CA THR A 27 17.66 -2.03 2.61
C THR A 27 17.93 -1.19 3.86
N ILE A 28 16.90 -0.84 4.63
CA ILE A 28 17.04 -0.12 5.92
C ILE A 28 17.94 -0.91 6.89
N HIS A 29 17.89 -2.25 6.85
CA HIS A 29 18.72 -3.14 7.66
C HIS A 29 20.06 -3.54 7.02
N GLY A 30 20.52 -2.85 5.97
CA GLY A 30 21.87 -3.02 5.41
C GLY A 30 21.99 -3.98 4.22
N SER A 31 20.88 -4.40 3.61
CA SER A 31 20.92 -5.19 2.38
C SER A 31 21.29 -4.35 1.16
N ALA A 32 22.17 -4.88 0.31
CA ALA A 32 22.58 -4.25 -0.96
C ALA A 32 21.55 -4.39 -2.11
N ARG A 33 20.36 -4.95 -1.83
CA ARG A 33 19.33 -5.16 -2.85
C ARG A 33 18.61 -3.83 -3.15
N LEU A 34 18.68 -3.40 -4.41
CA LEU A 34 17.90 -2.26 -4.91
C LEU A 34 16.45 -2.71 -5.18
N THR A 35 15.47 -2.11 -4.52
CA THR A 35 14.05 -2.23 -4.86
C THR A 35 13.46 -0.85 -5.14
N GLN A 36 12.49 -0.77 -6.05
CA GLN A 36 11.84 0.49 -6.41
C GLN A 36 10.36 0.54 -6.02
N ASP A 37 9.92 -0.41 -5.20
CA ASP A 37 8.59 -0.53 -4.62
C ASP A 37 8.61 -0.51 -3.08
N VAL A 38 7.44 -0.27 -2.48
CA VAL A 38 7.18 -0.34 -1.04
C VAL A 38 6.11 -1.40 -0.83
N ASP A 39 6.42 -2.40 -0.01
CA ASP A 39 5.47 -3.40 0.44
C ASP A 39 5.00 -3.07 1.86
N LEU A 40 3.70 -3.15 2.10
CA LEU A 40 3.09 -2.82 3.39
C LEU A 40 2.19 -3.96 3.86
N VAL A 41 2.30 -4.31 5.13
CA VAL A 41 1.31 -5.13 5.85
C VAL A 41 0.48 -4.20 6.72
N TYR A 42 -0.85 -4.26 6.63
CA TYR A 42 -1.74 -3.32 7.33
C TYR A 42 -2.74 -4.06 8.23
N ALA A 43 -3.17 -3.40 9.31
CA ALA A 43 -4.23 -3.90 10.17
C ALA A 43 -5.57 -3.87 9.41
N ARG A 44 -6.32 -4.99 9.38
CA ARG A 44 -7.57 -5.10 8.60
C ARG A 44 -8.81 -4.57 9.33
N SER A 45 -8.64 -3.74 10.35
CA SER A 45 -9.77 -3.07 10.99
C SER A 45 -10.48 -2.17 9.97
N ARG A 46 -11.82 -2.13 10.03
CA ARG A 46 -12.63 -1.32 9.10
C ARG A 46 -12.18 0.15 9.09
N ALA A 47 -11.87 0.69 10.27
CA ALA A 47 -11.36 2.06 10.40
C ALA A 47 -10.04 2.26 9.62
N ASN A 48 -9.10 1.32 9.72
CA ASN A 48 -7.84 1.41 9.01
C ASN A 48 -7.99 1.23 7.50
N VAL A 49 -8.87 0.32 7.05
CA VAL A 49 -9.21 0.18 5.63
C VAL A 49 -9.81 1.48 5.07
N GLY A 50 -10.72 2.12 5.80
CA GLY A 50 -11.27 3.43 5.42
C GLY A 50 -10.18 4.50 5.25
N ARG A 51 -9.21 4.56 6.16
CA ARG A 51 -8.05 5.49 6.04
C ARG A 51 -7.21 5.19 4.80
N ILE A 52 -6.91 3.91 4.54
CA ILE A 52 -6.15 3.49 3.35
C ILE A 52 -6.86 3.91 2.07
N VAL A 53 -8.17 3.62 1.98
CA VAL A 53 -8.97 3.95 0.81
C VAL A 53 -8.97 5.45 0.57
N ALA A 54 -9.23 6.25 1.61
CA ALA A 54 -9.24 7.69 1.51
C ALA A 54 -7.88 8.29 1.13
N ALA A 55 -6.80 7.85 1.78
CA ALA A 55 -5.45 8.39 1.56
C ALA A 55 -4.90 8.06 0.17
N LEU A 56 -5.21 6.88 -0.37
CA LEU A 56 -4.68 6.44 -1.66
C LEU A 56 -5.57 6.82 -2.86
N ARG A 57 -6.84 7.19 -2.63
CA ARG A 57 -7.78 7.56 -3.70
C ARG A 57 -7.22 8.60 -4.69
N PRO A 58 -6.50 9.67 -4.27
CA PRO A 58 -5.95 10.67 -5.20
C PRO A 58 -4.88 10.12 -6.15
N HIS A 59 -4.33 8.94 -5.87
CA HIS A 59 -3.25 8.32 -6.64
C HIS A 59 -3.76 7.30 -7.67
N SER A 60 -5.08 7.22 -7.87
CA SER A 60 -5.74 6.29 -8.81
C SER A 60 -5.22 4.84 -8.73
N PRO A 61 -5.35 4.17 -7.56
CA PRO A 61 -4.75 2.86 -7.35
C PRO A 61 -5.29 1.81 -8.31
N TYR A 62 -4.41 0.91 -8.76
CA TYR A 62 -4.74 -0.12 -9.73
C TYR A 62 -4.13 -1.47 -9.34
N PRO A 63 -4.84 -2.60 -9.54
CA PRO A 63 -4.28 -3.92 -9.23
C PRO A 63 -3.04 -4.21 -10.07
N ARG A 64 -1.97 -4.64 -9.40
CA ARG A 64 -0.76 -5.11 -10.07
C ARG A 64 -1.10 -6.32 -10.96
N GLY A 65 -0.70 -6.27 -12.24
CA GLY A 65 -0.91 -7.36 -13.20
C GLY A 65 -2.32 -7.43 -13.83
N ALA A 66 -3.24 -6.52 -13.48
CA ALA A 66 -4.51 -6.43 -14.19
C ALA A 66 -4.31 -5.85 -15.62
N PRO A 67 -5.08 -6.34 -16.62
CA PRO A 67 -5.04 -5.77 -17.97
C PRO A 67 -5.46 -4.30 -17.93
N PRO A 68 -4.89 -3.38 -18.73
CA PRO A 68 -5.30 -1.98 -18.75
C PRO A 68 -6.80 -1.80 -19.04
N GLY A 69 -7.45 -0.88 -18.34
CA GLY A 69 -8.87 -0.57 -18.55
C GLY A 69 -9.85 -1.57 -17.91
N LEU A 70 -9.38 -2.47 -17.04
CA LEU A 70 -10.27 -3.28 -16.21
C LEU A 70 -11.18 -2.35 -15.39
N PRO A 71 -12.50 -2.54 -15.41
CA PRO A 71 -13.40 -1.81 -14.52
C PRO A 71 -13.08 -2.20 -13.07
N PHE A 72 -12.24 -1.40 -12.42
CA PHE A 72 -11.80 -1.59 -11.05
C PHE A 72 -12.22 -0.39 -10.20
N GLU A 73 -12.97 -0.68 -9.15
CA GLU A 73 -13.38 0.31 -8.17
C GLU A 73 -12.47 0.24 -6.94
N TRP A 74 -11.77 1.34 -6.67
CA TRP A 74 -11.05 1.53 -5.42
C TRP A 74 -12.03 1.89 -4.29
N SER A 75 -12.41 0.89 -3.49
CA SER A 75 -13.36 1.02 -2.38
C SER A 75 -12.99 0.11 -1.20
N GLU A 76 -13.54 0.39 -0.01
CA GLU A 76 -13.34 -0.44 1.20
C GLU A 76 -13.68 -1.90 0.93
N ALA A 77 -14.82 -2.13 0.28
CA ALA A 77 -15.30 -3.48 -0.03
C ALA A 77 -14.32 -4.24 -0.94
N THR A 78 -13.66 -3.56 -1.88
CA THR A 78 -12.63 -4.18 -2.72
C THR A 78 -11.40 -4.60 -1.90
N ILE A 79 -10.97 -3.78 -0.94
CA ILE A 79 -9.83 -4.07 -0.07
C ILE A 79 -10.15 -5.17 0.96
N GLU A 80 -11.37 -5.19 1.49
CA GLU A 80 -11.84 -6.25 2.38
C GLU A 80 -11.92 -7.60 1.67
N ARG A 81 -12.38 -7.63 0.42
CA ARG A 81 -12.42 -8.84 -0.41
C ARG A 81 -11.05 -9.30 -0.91
N GLY A 82 -10.10 -8.38 -1.08
CA GLY A 82 -8.72 -8.67 -1.46
C GLY A 82 -7.95 -9.41 -0.36
N SER A 83 -8.14 -10.73 -0.29
CA SER A 83 -7.46 -11.62 0.66
C SER A 83 -6.82 -12.79 -0.09
N THR A 84 -5.68 -12.56 -0.75
CA THR A 84 -4.82 -13.68 -1.19
C THR A 84 -3.86 -14.01 -0.06
N SER A 85 -4.36 -14.76 0.92
CA SER A 85 -3.53 -15.61 1.76
C SER A 85 -4.17 -17.00 1.75
N ARG A 86 -3.65 -17.85 0.87
CA ARG A 86 -3.52 -19.29 1.10
C ARG A 86 -2.03 -19.59 1.04
#